data_AF-A0A0J9SEV4-F1
#
_entry.id   AF-A0A0J9SEV4-F1
#
_cell.length_a   1.000
_cell.length_b   1.000
_cell.length_c   1.000
_cell.angle_alpha   90.00
_cell.angle_beta   90.00
_cell.angle_gamma   90.00
#
_symmetry.space_group_name_H-M   'P 1'
#
loop_
_entity.id
_entity.type
_entity.pdbx_description
1 polymer ?
#
loop_
_entity_poly.entity_id
_entity_poly.type
_entity_poly.pdbx_seq_one_letter_code
_entity_poly.pdbx_strand_id
1 'polypeptide(L)'
;MLHVKGRPRGGVPPLRRHYTNNSRGIPKEYVYTKYRISLPLISNVQYDDMYLSRPSRDDLYAFTKKVPIFLRYLKLITSMENRNDDFLQFAKRCESGLTTEKDVYLTKEELLDVMFLNGYSKKEINALDLAFTNKYKFHYPEIAALFKLEEEEVYKYCLKKRSENPEELIHLKCLKPQNLLSSYGLIFVFLYFGLNNVVLSNAWFLSKTIPFFSVFYMLGSHFYRDIWSFLNKGKKLMAEQNEQNQLAAEEILYKQLKLYSKDTECSANLANFKTYSGQLISMYRRAYIQEERKKIHHQLEKKLNEMHNAEVKYKQSLQQIVVNEMVNMMYQKVQSDPQFYSSILNDSINNIRGITQEDTLIKHVKKELSFVKQLDKQNPLVKNVLAQYELKKGGYVNQFVVHKEEANKVRAIISKCGLDLNKLNQEERNQLLQLYVAINNRFGFYTNEEELPLVVPRDEHSGRAADSLNRAVAEANRQARERHLQAFMRAFQ
;
A
#
# COMPACT_ATOMS: atom_id res chain seq x y z
N MET A 1 1.75 85.11 39.69
CA MET A 1 0.44 84.79 40.30
C MET A 1 -0.62 85.30 39.33
N LEU A 2 -1.27 84.50 38.49
CA LEU A 2 -2.32 83.53 38.82
C LEU A 2 -2.26 82.35 37.84
N HIS A 3 -2.03 81.15 38.37
CA HIS A 3 -2.17 79.89 37.63
C HIS A 3 -3.65 79.48 37.70
N VAL A 4 -4.39 79.62 36.60
CA VAL A 4 -5.73 79.04 36.48
C VAL A 4 -5.56 77.54 36.22
N LYS A 5 -5.53 76.75 37.30
CA LYS A 5 -5.70 75.29 37.26
C LYS A 5 -7.17 74.99 37.03
N GLY A 6 -7.54 74.78 35.77
CA GLY A 6 -8.83 74.22 35.37
C GLY A 6 -8.61 73.16 34.30
N ARG A 7 -8.25 71.93 34.69
CA ARG A 7 -8.43 70.78 33.78
C ARG A 7 -9.94 70.57 33.66
N PRO A 8 -10.54 70.61 32.45
CA PRO A 8 -11.89 70.09 32.29
C PRO A 8 -11.87 68.61 32.66
N ARG A 9 -12.52 68.26 33.78
CA ARG A 9 -12.83 66.88 34.15
C ARG A 9 -13.84 66.39 33.10
N GLY A 10 -13.51 65.32 32.38
CA GLY A 10 -14.50 64.56 31.60
C GLY A 10 -14.23 64.36 30.10
N GLY A 11 -13.06 64.68 29.57
CA GLY A 11 -12.70 64.29 28.20
C GLY A 11 -11.94 62.97 28.20
N VAL A 12 -12.60 61.85 27.89
CA VAL A 12 -11.88 60.65 27.44
C VAL A 12 -11.05 61.10 26.23
N PRO A 13 -9.71 60.97 26.22
CA PRO A 13 -8.92 61.32 25.04
C PRO A 13 -9.50 60.56 23.84
N PRO A 14 -9.64 61.17 22.65
CA PRO A 14 -10.18 60.47 21.50
C PRO A 14 -9.30 59.24 21.26
N LEU A 15 -9.83 58.06 21.52
CA LEU A 15 -9.20 56.79 21.22
C LEU A 15 -8.93 56.80 19.72
N ARG A 16 -7.68 57.09 19.34
CA ARG A 16 -7.21 56.93 17.96
C ARG A 16 -7.26 55.44 17.67
N ARG A 17 -8.38 54.98 17.12
CA ARG A 17 -8.54 53.62 16.64
C ARG A 17 -7.82 53.52 15.30
N HIS A 18 -6.83 52.63 15.23
CA HIS A 18 -6.15 52.28 14.00
C HIS A 18 -6.95 51.19 13.29
N TYR A 19 -7.23 51.38 12.00
CA TYR A 19 -7.85 50.37 11.16
C TYR A 19 -6.78 49.62 10.38
N THR A 20 -6.95 48.31 10.28
CA THR A 20 -6.12 47.43 9.45
C THR A 20 -6.90 47.05 8.20
N ASN A 21 -6.20 46.85 7.08
CA ASN A 21 -6.82 46.24 5.92
C ASN A 21 -6.96 44.74 6.18
N ASN A 22 -8.20 44.28 6.37
CA ASN A 22 -8.51 42.87 6.67
C ASN A 22 -8.94 42.09 5.42
N SER A 23 -8.97 42.70 4.24
CA SER A 23 -9.41 42.03 3.02
C SER A 23 -8.45 40.90 2.63
N ARG A 24 -9.02 39.80 2.15
CA ARG A 24 -8.28 38.65 1.62
C ARG A 24 -8.06 38.81 0.12
N GLY A 25 -6.84 38.54 -0.34
CA GLY A 25 -6.50 38.50 -1.76
C GLY A 25 -5.89 39.79 -2.31
N ILE A 26 -5.86 39.88 -3.64
CA ILE A 26 -5.21 40.96 -4.38
C ILE A 26 -5.97 42.28 -4.15
N PRO A 27 -5.27 43.41 -3.95
CA PRO A 27 -5.91 44.71 -3.82
C PRO A 27 -6.78 45.04 -5.03
N LYS A 28 -8.07 45.22 -4.80
CA LYS A 28 -9.03 45.67 -5.81
C LYS A 28 -8.94 47.19 -5.95
N GLU A 29 -9.01 47.67 -7.17
CA GLU A 29 -9.04 49.10 -7.49
C GLU A 29 -10.43 49.47 -8.00
N TYR A 30 -11.00 50.55 -7.47
CA TYR A 30 -12.33 51.02 -7.82
C TYR A 30 -12.23 52.35 -8.57
N VAL A 31 -13.08 52.54 -9.59
CA VAL A 31 -13.26 53.82 -10.28
C VAL A 31 -14.62 54.37 -9.88
N TYR A 32 -14.64 55.59 -9.34
CA TYR A 32 -15.88 56.22 -8.92
C TYR A 32 -16.78 56.55 -10.13
N THR A 33 -18.08 56.68 -9.86
CA THR A 33 -19.04 57.17 -10.84
C THR A 33 -19.64 58.49 -10.35
N LYS A 34 -20.36 59.19 -11.23
CA LYS A 34 -21.13 60.39 -10.85
C LYS A 34 -22.40 60.09 -10.04
N TYR A 35 -22.77 58.82 -9.90
CA TYR A 35 -24.00 58.38 -9.24
C TYR A 35 -23.74 58.02 -7.78
N ARG A 36 -24.69 58.33 -6.90
CA ARG A 36 -24.67 57.90 -5.50
C ARG A 36 -25.28 56.51 -5.36
N ILE A 37 -24.86 55.78 -4.34
CA ILE A 37 -25.44 54.50 -3.96
C ILE A 37 -26.91 54.74 -3.55
N SER A 38 -27.83 54.01 -4.18
CA SER A 38 -29.25 54.04 -3.84
C SER A 38 -29.68 52.67 -3.32
N LEU A 39 -30.35 52.66 -2.17
CA LEU A 39 -30.84 51.45 -1.50
C LEU A 39 -32.33 51.62 -1.15
N PRO A 40 -33.07 50.52 -0.92
CA PRO A 40 -34.50 50.58 -0.63
C PRO A 40 -34.82 51.46 0.59
N LEU A 41 -35.92 52.22 0.51
CA LEU A 41 -36.37 53.03 1.63
C LEU A 41 -36.96 52.13 2.73
N ILE A 42 -36.35 52.16 3.91
CA ILE A 42 -36.84 51.49 5.12
C ILE A 42 -37.02 52.57 6.20
N SER A 43 -38.17 52.59 6.86
CA SER A 43 -38.43 53.53 7.95
C SER A 43 -37.45 53.28 9.10
N ASN A 44 -36.89 54.36 9.66
CA ASN A 44 -35.94 54.32 10.79
C ASN A 44 -34.59 53.65 10.49
N VAL A 45 -34.20 53.50 9.22
CA VAL A 45 -32.90 52.95 8.83
C VAL A 45 -32.09 53.93 7.99
N GLN A 46 -30.80 53.99 8.27
CA GLN A 46 -29.80 54.69 7.47
C GLN A 46 -28.73 53.70 7.02
N TYR A 47 -28.24 53.88 5.80
CA TYR A 47 -27.15 53.10 5.24
C TYR A 47 -25.84 53.87 5.40
N ASP A 48 -24.83 53.24 5.96
CA ASP A 48 -23.50 53.85 6.11
C ASP A 48 -22.39 52.80 6.05
N ASP A 49 -21.15 53.26 5.89
CA ASP A 49 -19.96 52.43 5.94
C ASP A 49 -19.60 52.10 7.40
N MET A 50 -19.17 50.86 7.65
CA MET A 50 -18.88 50.38 9.00
C MET A 50 -17.69 51.09 9.66
N TYR A 51 -16.64 51.43 8.90
CA TYR A 51 -15.44 52.08 9.42
C TYR A 51 -15.66 53.58 9.66
N LEU A 52 -16.51 54.22 8.85
CA LEU A 52 -16.89 55.63 9.02
C LEU A 52 -17.86 55.82 10.18
N SER A 53 -18.92 55.02 10.25
CA SER A 53 -19.99 55.15 11.25
C SER A 53 -19.60 54.66 12.65
N ARG A 54 -18.69 53.67 12.75
CA ARG A 54 -18.23 53.09 14.02
C ARG A 54 -19.39 52.64 14.93
N PRO A 55 -20.29 51.77 14.42
CA PRO A 55 -21.51 51.46 15.14
C PRO A 55 -21.22 50.65 16.40
N SER A 56 -21.96 50.95 17.46
CA SER A 56 -22.14 50.05 18.59
C SER A 56 -23.25 49.04 18.28
N ARG A 57 -23.38 47.99 19.09
CA ARG A 57 -24.45 46.99 18.94
C ARG A 57 -25.84 47.65 18.91
N ASP A 58 -26.05 48.65 19.76
CA ASP A 58 -27.33 49.35 19.88
C ASP A 58 -27.64 50.26 18.69
N ASP A 59 -26.63 50.67 17.91
CA ASP A 59 -26.80 51.51 16.72
C ASP A 59 -27.23 50.69 15.50
N LEU A 60 -26.97 49.37 15.52
CA LEU A 60 -27.33 48.47 14.43
C LEU A 60 -28.84 48.24 14.38
N TYR A 61 -29.38 48.16 13.15
CA TYR A 61 -30.78 47.85 12.95
C TYR A 61 -31.08 46.38 13.26
N ALA A 62 -32.00 46.13 14.19
CA ALA A 62 -32.48 44.79 14.52
C ALA A 62 -33.73 44.44 13.71
N PHE A 63 -33.83 43.18 13.27
CA PHE A 63 -34.98 42.65 12.56
C PHE A 63 -35.34 41.25 13.05
N THR A 64 -36.57 40.82 12.82
CA THR A 64 -37.06 39.47 13.15
C THR A 64 -36.86 38.53 11.97
N LYS A 65 -35.95 37.56 12.10
CA LYS A 65 -35.66 36.53 11.10
C LYS A 65 -36.51 35.28 11.36
N LYS A 66 -37.12 34.72 10.30
CA LYS A 66 -37.79 33.42 10.35
C LYS A 66 -36.75 32.30 10.19
N VAL A 67 -36.69 31.38 11.16
CA VAL A 67 -35.64 30.34 11.26
C VAL A 67 -36.13 28.88 11.22
N PRO A 68 -37.25 28.50 10.55
CA PRO A 68 -37.76 27.12 10.63
C PRO A 68 -36.82 26.07 9.99
N ILE A 69 -36.14 26.44 8.90
CA ILE A 69 -35.15 25.57 8.24
C ILE A 69 -33.95 25.35 9.17
N PHE A 70 -33.48 26.42 9.82
CA PHE A 70 -32.39 26.35 10.78
C PHE A 70 -32.77 25.51 12.00
N LEU A 71 -33.97 25.67 12.56
CA LEU A 71 -34.43 24.85 13.69
C LEU A 71 -34.51 23.36 13.33
N ARG A 72 -34.92 23.01 12.10
CA ARG A 72 -34.90 21.61 11.65
C ARG A 72 -33.48 21.03 11.63
N TYR A 73 -32.54 21.82 11.11
CA TYR A 73 -31.13 21.43 11.08
C TYR A 73 -30.52 21.35 12.49
N LEU A 74 -30.80 22.34 13.34
CA LEU A 74 -30.35 22.37 14.73
C LEU A 74 -30.90 21.18 15.52
N LYS A 75 -32.17 20.80 15.32
CA LYS A 75 -32.76 19.59 15.93
C LYS A 75 -32.00 18.33 15.54
N LEU A 76 -31.63 18.21 14.26
CA LEU A 76 -30.87 17.06 13.76
C LEU A 76 -29.48 16.98 14.43
N ILE A 77 -28.75 18.10 14.47
CA ILE A 77 -27.41 18.16 15.06
C ILE A 77 -27.44 17.93 16.57
N THR A 78 -28.33 18.62 17.29
CA THR A 78 -28.48 18.46 18.75
C THR A 78 -28.92 17.06 19.16
N SER A 79 -29.71 16.38 18.32
CA SER A 79 -30.07 14.97 18.54
C SER A 79 -28.87 14.04 18.34
N MET A 80 -28.01 14.32 17.36
CA MET A 80 -26.77 13.54 17.15
C MET A 80 -25.74 13.77 18.25
N GLU A 81 -25.67 14.99 18.80
CA GLU A 81 -24.73 15.39 19.85
C GLU A 81 -25.28 15.20 21.28
N ASN A 82 -26.47 14.61 21.44
CA ASN A 82 -27.14 14.37 22.73
C ASN A 82 -27.34 15.63 23.60
N ARG A 83 -27.67 16.78 22.99
CA ARG A 83 -27.90 18.07 23.69
C ARG A 83 -29.23 18.71 23.32
N ASN A 84 -30.30 17.95 23.49
CA ASN A 84 -31.67 18.37 23.13
C ASN A 84 -32.16 19.59 23.93
N ASP A 85 -31.63 19.82 25.13
CA ASP A 85 -31.98 20.98 25.96
C ASP A 85 -31.59 22.30 25.31
N ASP A 86 -30.44 22.36 24.64
CA ASP A 86 -29.99 23.54 23.90
C ASP A 86 -30.95 23.87 22.74
N PHE A 87 -31.45 22.83 22.05
CA PHE A 87 -32.47 23.01 21.03
C PHE A 87 -33.78 23.54 21.61
N LEU A 88 -34.24 22.99 22.75
CA LEU A 88 -35.47 23.44 23.40
C LEU A 88 -35.37 24.90 23.86
N GLN A 89 -34.24 25.29 24.45
CA GLN A 89 -34.00 26.68 24.86
C GLN A 89 -33.96 27.64 23.68
N PHE A 90 -33.24 27.27 22.60
CA PHE A 90 -33.15 28.11 21.41
C PHE A 90 -34.49 28.18 20.65
N ALA A 91 -35.24 27.07 20.59
CA ALA A 91 -36.56 27.04 19.97
C ALA A 91 -37.56 27.95 20.70
N LYS A 92 -37.59 27.90 22.05
CA LYS A 92 -38.41 28.81 22.87
C LYS A 92 -38.08 30.28 22.62
N ARG A 93 -36.79 30.62 22.51
CA ARG A 93 -36.34 31.98 22.18
C ARG A 93 -36.76 32.43 20.78
N CYS A 94 -36.97 31.48 19.85
CA CYS A 94 -37.26 31.76 18.44
C CYS A 94 -38.74 31.60 18.06
N GLU A 95 -39.66 31.36 19.00
CA GLU A 95 -41.08 31.06 18.70
C GLU A 95 -41.77 32.14 17.86
N SER A 96 -41.50 33.43 18.14
CA SER A 96 -42.00 34.57 17.37
C SER A 96 -41.07 35.02 16.23
N GLY A 97 -40.03 34.23 15.92
CA GLY A 97 -38.90 34.63 15.09
C GLY A 97 -37.73 35.13 15.91
N LEU A 98 -36.52 34.98 15.35
CA LEU A 98 -35.28 35.38 16.02
C LEU A 98 -35.03 36.87 15.80
N THR A 99 -35.02 37.67 16.87
CA THR A 99 -34.67 39.09 16.80
C THR A 99 -33.15 39.24 16.86
N THR A 100 -32.55 39.70 15.76
CA THR A 100 -31.09 39.86 15.60
C THR A 100 -30.74 41.10 14.80
N GLU A 101 -29.53 41.62 14.98
CA GLU A 101 -28.93 42.68 14.17
C GLU A 101 -28.76 42.22 12.72
N LYS A 102 -29.21 43.04 11.76
CA LYS A 102 -29.40 42.65 10.35
C LYS A 102 -28.12 42.29 9.60
N ASP A 103 -27.06 43.05 9.81
CA ASP A 103 -25.82 42.91 9.04
C ASP A 103 -24.71 42.20 9.82
N VAL A 104 -25.04 41.52 10.91
CA VAL A 104 -24.09 40.71 11.69
C VAL A 104 -24.31 39.23 11.37
N TYR A 105 -23.72 38.79 10.27
CA TYR A 105 -23.86 37.44 9.76
C TYR A 105 -22.59 36.91 9.07
N LEU A 106 -22.54 35.59 8.90
CA LEU A 106 -21.68 34.90 7.95
C LEU A 106 -22.50 34.42 6.75
N THR A 107 -21.90 34.47 5.56
CA THR A 107 -22.49 33.79 4.40
C THR A 107 -22.32 32.28 4.54
N LYS A 108 -23.12 31.52 3.79
CA LYS A 108 -22.98 30.06 3.73
C LYS A 108 -21.57 29.63 3.28
N GLU A 109 -21.03 30.28 2.25
CA GLU A 109 -19.68 29.99 1.73
C GLU A 109 -18.61 30.26 2.79
N GLU A 110 -18.68 31.41 3.48
CA GLU A 110 -17.76 31.72 4.58
C GLU A 110 -17.84 30.69 5.71
N LEU A 111 -19.03 30.21 6.05
CA LEU A 111 -19.20 29.19 7.09
C LEU A 111 -18.65 27.83 6.64
N LEU A 112 -18.88 27.41 5.39
CA LEU A 112 -18.35 26.17 4.83
C LEU A 112 -16.83 26.19 4.77
N ASP A 113 -16.23 27.32 4.37
CA ASP A 113 -14.77 27.50 4.37
C ASP A 113 -14.19 27.38 5.78
N VAL A 114 -14.85 27.98 6.77
CA VAL A 114 -14.45 27.86 8.18
C VAL A 114 -14.57 26.41 8.67
N MET A 115 -15.64 25.71 8.32
CA MET A 115 -15.80 24.28 8.67
C MET A 115 -14.72 23.42 8.01
N PHE A 116 -14.40 23.68 6.74
CA PHE A 116 -13.36 22.95 6.02
C PHE A 116 -11.97 23.16 6.65
N LEU A 117 -11.60 24.41 6.93
CA LEU A 117 -10.32 24.76 7.55
C LEU A 117 -10.15 24.17 8.95
N ASN A 118 -11.25 24.01 9.69
CA ASN A 118 -11.24 23.42 11.03
C ASN A 118 -11.39 21.88 11.04
N GLY A 119 -11.43 21.24 9.86
CA GLY A 119 -11.40 19.78 9.76
C GLY A 119 -12.74 19.09 10.00
N TYR A 120 -13.87 19.78 9.82
CA TYR A 120 -15.18 19.11 9.82
C TYR A 120 -15.27 18.08 8.70
N SER A 121 -16.05 17.02 8.94
CA SER A 121 -16.15 15.92 7.98
C SER A 121 -16.87 16.36 6.70
N LYS A 122 -16.51 15.75 5.57
CA LYS A 122 -17.21 16.00 4.28
C LYS A 122 -18.72 15.73 4.37
N LYS A 123 -19.16 14.82 5.26
CA LYS A 123 -20.58 14.53 5.47
C LYS A 123 -21.32 15.69 6.12
N GLU A 124 -20.71 16.31 7.14
CA GLU A 124 -21.30 17.48 7.84
C GLU A 124 -21.32 18.71 6.93
N ILE A 125 -20.24 18.95 6.19
CA ILE A 125 -20.15 20.04 5.20
C ILE A 125 -21.24 19.86 4.14
N ASN A 126 -21.39 18.66 3.57
CA ASN A 126 -22.44 18.37 2.57
C ASN A 126 -23.86 18.48 3.17
N ALA A 127 -24.05 18.09 4.43
CA ALA A 127 -25.35 18.20 5.09
C ALA A 127 -25.76 19.68 5.26
N LEU A 128 -24.82 20.56 5.62
CA LEU A 128 -25.08 22.00 5.69
C LEU A 128 -25.30 22.58 4.29
N ASP A 129 -24.52 22.14 3.30
CA ASP A 129 -24.64 22.61 1.92
C ASP A 129 -26.01 22.30 1.32
N LEU A 130 -26.54 21.09 1.56
CA LEU A 130 -27.86 20.67 1.09
C LEU A 130 -29.02 21.29 1.89
N ALA A 131 -28.82 21.59 3.18
CA ALA A 131 -29.88 22.10 4.05
C ALA A 131 -30.20 23.58 3.81
N PHE A 132 -29.24 24.38 3.35
CA PHE A 132 -29.38 25.83 3.22
C PHE A 132 -29.11 26.33 1.81
N THR A 133 -29.83 27.36 1.39
CA THR A 133 -29.60 28.02 0.09
C THR A 133 -28.35 28.91 0.13
N ASN A 134 -27.73 29.18 -1.02
CA ASN A 134 -26.50 29.99 -1.08
C ASN A 134 -26.70 31.44 -0.61
N LYS A 135 -27.93 31.94 -0.63
CA LYS A 135 -28.29 33.28 -0.13
C LYS A 135 -28.55 33.32 1.38
N TYR A 136 -28.49 32.18 2.06
CA TYR A 136 -28.75 32.11 3.50
C TYR A 136 -27.62 32.79 4.28
N LYS A 137 -28.00 33.65 5.23
CA LYS A 137 -27.10 34.42 6.09
C LYS A 137 -27.21 33.90 7.52
N PHE A 138 -26.16 33.25 8.02
CA PHE A 138 -26.12 32.70 9.38
C PHE A 138 -25.80 33.81 10.37
N HIS A 139 -26.72 34.10 11.29
CA HIS A 139 -26.51 35.16 12.29
C HIS A 139 -25.78 34.61 13.51
N TYR A 140 -25.16 35.49 14.29
CA TYR A 140 -24.33 35.06 15.41
C TYR A 140 -25.06 34.18 16.45
N PRO A 141 -26.37 34.33 16.78
CA PRO A 141 -27.02 33.41 17.72
C PRO A 141 -27.26 32.02 17.11
N GLU A 142 -27.45 31.95 15.79
CA GLU A 142 -27.61 30.67 15.08
C GLU A 142 -26.29 29.89 15.13
N ILE A 143 -25.18 30.56 14.83
CA ILE A 143 -23.85 29.96 14.86
C ILE A 143 -23.47 29.58 16.30
N ALA A 144 -23.75 30.44 17.28
CA ALA A 144 -23.53 30.17 18.70
C ALA A 144 -24.28 28.92 19.17
N ALA A 145 -25.57 28.80 18.82
CA ALA A 145 -26.38 27.62 19.15
C ALA A 145 -25.94 26.36 18.38
N LEU A 146 -25.49 26.51 17.13
CA LEU A 146 -25.05 25.38 16.31
C LEU A 146 -23.74 24.78 16.82
N PHE A 147 -22.76 25.60 17.21
CA PHE A 147 -21.43 25.14 17.61
C PHE A 147 -21.16 25.21 19.12
N LYS A 148 -22.16 25.58 19.92
CA LYS A 148 -22.04 25.75 21.38
C LYS A 148 -20.93 26.74 21.76
N LEU A 149 -20.98 27.92 21.15
CA LEU A 149 -20.03 29.02 21.37
C LEU A 149 -20.72 30.19 22.07
N GLU A 150 -19.93 31.09 22.67
CA GLU A 150 -20.47 32.31 23.27
C GLU A 150 -20.92 33.31 22.19
N GLU A 151 -22.11 33.90 22.36
CA GLU A 151 -22.66 34.85 21.39
C GLU A 151 -21.76 36.07 21.16
N GLU A 152 -21.05 36.52 22.19
CA GLU A 152 -20.16 37.69 22.08
C GLU A 152 -18.96 37.43 21.15
N GLU A 153 -18.36 36.24 21.25
CA GLU A 153 -17.23 35.85 20.39
C GLU A 153 -17.66 35.70 18.94
N VAL A 154 -18.80 35.06 18.73
CA VAL A 154 -19.38 34.88 17.39
C VAL A 154 -19.79 36.23 16.80
N TYR A 155 -20.35 37.13 17.61
CA TYR A 155 -20.67 38.50 17.20
C TYR A 155 -19.42 39.25 16.72
N LYS A 156 -18.34 39.22 17.51
CA LYS A 156 -17.04 39.82 17.12
C LYS A 156 -16.49 39.19 15.85
N TYR A 157 -16.62 37.88 15.68
CA TYR A 157 -16.17 37.18 14.49
C TYR A 157 -16.97 37.58 13.24
N CYS A 158 -18.30 37.63 13.33
CA CYS A 158 -19.16 38.11 12.25
C CYS A 158 -18.81 39.55 11.84
N LEU A 159 -18.60 40.45 12.81
CA LEU A 159 -18.16 41.83 12.52
C LEU A 159 -16.79 41.86 11.85
N LYS A 160 -15.84 41.06 12.32
CA LYS A 160 -14.53 40.93 11.67
C LYS A 160 -14.69 40.47 10.22
N LYS A 161 -15.57 39.50 9.95
CA LYS A 161 -15.83 39.00 8.59
C LYS A 161 -16.49 40.03 7.70
N ARG A 162 -17.46 40.80 8.21
CA ARG A 162 -17.99 41.97 7.49
C ARG A 162 -16.91 43.02 7.23
N SER A 163 -15.93 43.18 8.13
CA SER A 163 -14.80 44.09 7.96
C SER A 163 -13.83 43.69 6.84
N GLU A 164 -13.82 42.42 6.44
CA GLU A 164 -13.06 41.93 5.28
C GLU A 164 -13.66 42.43 3.95
N ASN A 165 -14.97 42.75 3.93
CA ASN A 165 -15.73 43.25 2.78
C ASN A 165 -16.47 44.56 3.13
N PRO A 166 -15.76 45.67 3.39
CA PRO A 166 -16.37 46.93 3.81
C PRO A 166 -17.16 47.64 2.71
N GLU A 167 -17.11 47.17 1.45
CA GLU A 167 -17.86 47.76 0.35
C GLU A 167 -19.38 47.61 0.52
N GLU A 168 -19.83 46.65 1.32
CA GLU A 168 -21.24 46.47 1.68
C GLU A 168 -21.65 47.45 2.79
N LEU A 169 -22.55 48.38 2.47
CA LEU A 169 -23.12 49.29 3.47
C LEU A 169 -23.97 48.53 4.49
N ILE A 170 -23.90 48.98 5.74
CA ILE A 170 -24.64 48.41 6.86
C ILE A 170 -25.89 49.25 7.19
N HIS A 171 -26.90 48.58 7.74
CA HIS A 171 -28.16 49.16 8.20
C HIS A 171 -28.02 49.62 9.65
N LEU A 172 -28.02 50.92 9.82
CA LEU A 172 -27.99 51.60 11.11
C LEU A 172 -29.38 52.15 11.44
N LYS A 173 -29.67 52.31 12.73
CA LYS A 173 -30.85 53.05 13.17
C LYS A 173 -30.71 54.51 12.73
N CYS A 174 -31.74 55.05 12.09
CA CYS A 174 -31.74 56.44 11.65
C CYS A 174 -31.82 57.35 12.88
N LEU A 175 -30.73 58.07 13.14
CA LEU A 175 -30.68 59.13 14.15
C LEU A 175 -30.99 60.46 13.47
N LYS A 176 -31.88 61.26 14.06
CA LYS A 176 -32.09 62.63 13.58
C LYS A 176 -30.80 63.42 13.71
N PRO A 177 -30.43 64.24 12.70
CA PRO A 177 -29.21 65.02 12.75
C PRO A 177 -29.23 65.96 13.96
N GLN A 178 -28.12 66.01 14.69
CA GLN A 178 -27.96 66.83 15.88
C GLN A 178 -27.33 68.19 15.52
N ASN A 179 -27.51 69.18 16.40
CA ASN A 179 -26.85 70.48 16.34
C ASN A 179 -27.15 71.35 15.09
N LEU A 180 -28.30 71.17 14.42
CA LEU A 180 -28.64 71.95 13.21
C LEU A 180 -28.55 73.46 13.42
N LEU A 181 -29.09 73.99 14.52
CA LEU A 181 -29.12 75.43 14.78
C LEU A 181 -27.71 76.00 14.98
N SER A 182 -26.86 75.29 15.73
CA SER A 182 -25.47 75.68 15.92
C SER A 182 -24.69 75.63 14.60
N SER A 183 -24.86 74.55 13.83
CA SER A 183 -24.22 74.40 12.53
C SER A 183 -24.66 75.50 11.56
N TYR A 184 -25.95 75.85 11.54
CA TYR A 184 -26.48 76.95 10.74
C TYR A 184 -25.84 78.29 11.15
N GLY A 185 -25.79 78.59 12.45
CA GLY A 185 -25.15 79.82 12.94
C GLY A 185 -23.67 79.92 12.55
N LEU A 186 -22.92 78.81 12.66
CA LEU A 186 -21.52 78.76 12.26
C LEU A 186 -21.33 78.96 10.74
N ILE A 187 -22.14 78.29 9.92
CA ILE A 187 -22.10 78.46 8.45
C ILE A 187 -22.43 79.90 8.08
N PHE A 188 -23.46 80.49 8.71
CA PHE A 188 -23.85 81.88 8.47
C PHE A 188 -22.71 82.85 8.79
N VAL A 189 -22.10 82.73 9.98
CA VAL A 189 -20.96 83.56 10.39
C VAL A 189 -19.79 83.39 9.42
N PHE A 190 -19.46 82.15 9.04
CA PHE A 190 -18.40 81.87 8.08
C PHE A 190 -18.65 82.51 6.72
N LEU A 191 -19.87 82.39 6.17
CA LEU A 191 -20.22 82.98 4.88
C LEU A 191 -20.25 84.51 4.95
N TYR A 192 -20.76 85.08 6.03
CA TYR A 192 -20.81 86.52 6.22
C TYR A 192 -19.41 87.14 6.22
N PHE A 193 -18.46 86.58 6.97
CA PHE A 193 -17.09 87.07 6.99
C PHE A 193 -16.28 86.64 5.76
N GLY A 194 -16.53 85.43 5.24
CA GLY A 194 -15.76 84.82 4.16
C GLY A 194 -16.11 85.31 2.76
N LEU A 195 -17.35 85.74 2.53
CA LEU A 195 -17.81 86.25 1.23
C LEU A 195 -17.90 87.78 1.18
N ASN A 196 -17.91 88.48 2.32
CA ASN A 196 -17.87 89.94 2.36
C ASN A 196 -16.43 90.47 2.15
N ASN A 197 -15.80 90.03 1.06
CA ASN A 197 -14.49 90.43 0.59
C ASN A 197 -14.42 90.29 -0.95
N VAL A 198 -13.34 90.78 -1.55
CA VAL A 198 -13.16 90.75 -3.02
C VAL A 198 -12.24 89.60 -3.46
N VAL A 199 -12.09 88.55 -2.64
CA VAL A 199 -11.13 87.47 -2.93
C VAL A 199 -11.48 86.72 -4.22
N LEU A 200 -12.78 86.45 -4.45
CA LEU A 200 -13.26 85.72 -5.63
C LEU A 200 -13.30 86.57 -6.91
N SER A 201 -13.10 87.89 -6.82
CA SER A 201 -13.08 88.81 -7.97
C SER A 201 -11.73 89.49 -8.17
N ASN A 202 -10.73 89.12 -7.38
CA ASN A 202 -9.38 89.67 -7.49
C ASN A 202 -8.68 89.17 -8.77
N ALA A 203 -7.81 90.00 -9.35
CA ALA A 203 -6.95 89.63 -10.46
C ALA A 203 -6.11 88.38 -10.17
N TRP A 204 -5.66 88.18 -8.92
CA TRP A 204 -4.98 86.94 -8.51
C TRP A 204 -5.86 85.70 -8.68
N PHE A 205 -7.15 85.79 -8.33
CA PHE A 205 -8.08 84.68 -8.48
C PHE A 205 -8.32 84.35 -9.96
N LEU A 206 -8.54 85.38 -10.79
CA LEU A 206 -8.79 85.22 -12.22
C LEU A 206 -7.55 84.80 -13.03
N SER A 207 -6.36 85.28 -12.67
CA SER A 207 -5.13 85.02 -13.44
C SER A 207 -4.32 83.83 -12.94
N LYS A 208 -4.45 83.45 -11.66
CA LYS A 208 -3.67 82.34 -11.07
C LYS A 208 -4.57 81.22 -10.57
N THR A 209 -5.59 81.53 -9.78
CA THR A 209 -6.39 80.47 -9.14
C THR A 209 -7.21 79.70 -10.18
N ILE A 210 -8.06 80.38 -10.95
CA ILE A 210 -8.91 79.72 -11.96
C ILE A 210 -8.06 78.99 -13.02
N PRO A 211 -7.04 79.60 -13.65
CA PRO A 211 -6.29 78.92 -14.71
C PRO A 211 -5.53 77.70 -14.22
N PHE A 212 -4.87 77.77 -13.06
CA PHE A 212 -4.12 76.62 -12.54
C PHE A 212 -5.04 75.47 -12.14
N PHE A 213 -6.12 75.75 -11.40
CA PHE A 213 -7.08 74.70 -11.03
C PHE A 213 -7.77 74.10 -12.25
N SER A 214 -8.11 74.92 -13.26
CA SER A 214 -8.73 74.43 -14.50
C SER A 214 -7.78 73.52 -15.28
N VAL A 215 -6.51 73.92 -15.43
CA VAL A 215 -5.50 73.08 -16.11
C VAL A 215 -5.24 71.80 -15.34
N PHE A 216 -5.08 71.85 -14.02
CA PHE A 216 -4.89 70.64 -13.20
C PHE A 216 -6.09 69.70 -13.28
N TYR A 217 -7.32 70.24 -13.24
CA TYR A 217 -8.52 69.45 -13.36
C TYR A 217 -8.65 68.83 -14.76
N MET A 218 -8.38 69.59 -15.82
CA MET A 218 -8.42 69.09 -17.20
C MET A 218 -7.39 67.99 -17.43
N LEU A 219 -6.13 68.20 -17.03
CA LEU A 219 -5.07 67.19 -17.14
C LEU A 219 -5.38 65.97 -16.27
N GLY A 220 -5.79 66.18 -15.02
CA GLY A 220 -6.15 65.11 -14.10
C GLY A 220 -7.34 64.30 -14.58
N SER A 221 -8.36 64.93 -15.16
CA SER A 221 -9.52 64.26 -15.73
C SER A 221 -9.19 63.52 -17.03
N HIS A 222 -8.33 64.09 -17.88
CA HIS A 222 -7.97 63.48 -19.17
C HIS A 222 -7.02 62.28 -18.99
N PHE A 223 -5.99 62.43 -18.15
CA PHE A 223 -4.96 61.41 -17.92
C PHE A 223 -5.18 60.59 -16.64
N TYR A 224 -6.38 60.61 -16.04
CA TYR A 224 -6.67 59.93 -14.77
C TYR A 224 -6.22 58.46 -14.77
N ARG A 225 -6.59 57.71 -15.81
CA ARG A 225 -6.27 56.29 -15.93
C ARG A 225 -4.78 56.05 -16.14
N ASP A 226 -4.12 56.89 -16.93
CA ASP A 226 -2.71 56.73 -17.25
C ASP A 226 -1.84 56.98 -16.01
N ILE A 227 -2.10 58.08 -15.29
CA ILE A 227 -1.45 58.40 -14.02
C ILE A 227 -1.67 57.27 -13.01
N TRP A 228 -2.92 56.80 -12.87
CA TRP A 228 -3.26 55.72 -11.94
C TRP A 228 -2.55 54.40 -12.29
N SER A 229 -2.51 54.04 -13.57
CA SER A 229 -1.83 52.83 -14.04
C SER A 229 -0.33 52.89 -13.82
N PHE A 230 0.28 54.05 -14.05
CA PHE A 230 1.71 54.28 -13.85
C PHE A 230 2.10 54.15 -12.38
N LEU A 231 1.35 54.80 -11.48
CA LEU A 231 1.61 54.73 -10.04
C LEU A 231 1.42 53.31 -9.47
N ASN A 232 0.42 52.57 -9.95
CA ASN A 232 0.13 51.23 -9.43
C ASN A 232 0.90 50.10 -10.11
N LYS A 233 1.61 50.36 -11.23
CA LYS A 233 2.37 49.32 -11.96
C LYS A 233 3.36 48.58 -11.06
N GLY A 234 4.18 49.32 -10.31
CA GLY A 234 5.17 48.72 -9.40
C GLY A 234 4.51 47.89 -8.29
N LYS A 235 3.41 48.40 -7.72
CA LYS A 235 2.65 47.70 -6.67
C LYS A 235 2.03 46.39 -7.19
N LYS A 236 1.45 46.40 -8.40
CA LYS A 236 0.86 45.20 -9.02
C LYS A 236 1.90 44.14 -9.30
N LEU A 237 3.03 44.51 -9.92
CA LEU A 237 4.13 43.59 -10.19
C LEU A 237 4.69 42.95 -8.92
N MET A 238 4.86 43.73 -7.85
CA MET A 238 5.32 43.21 -6.56
C MET A 238 4.31 42.26 -5.92
N ALA A 239 3.01 42.57 -6.01
CA ALA A 239 1.96 41.69 -5.48
C ALA A 239 1.89 40.36 -6.25
N GLU A 240 1.93 40.41 -7.58
CA GLU A 240 1.94 39.24 -8.46
C GLU A 240 3.18 38.37 -8.24
N GLN A 241 4.36 38.97 -8.16
CA GLN A 241 5.60 38.24 -7.90
C GLN A 241 5.58 37.57 -6.52
N ASN A 242 5.03 38.25 -5.50
CA ASN A 242 4.94 37.68 -4.16
C ASN A 242 3.94 36.49 -4.11
N GLU A 243 2.79 36.62 -4.78
CA GLU A 243 1.82 35.53 -4.91
C GLU A 243 2.42 34.32 -5.63
N GLN A 244 3.12 34.54 -6.75
CA GLN A 244 3.81 33.47 -7.48
C GLN A 244 4.88 32.77 -6.62
N ASN A 245 5.68 33.53 -5.90
CA ASN A 245 6.70 32.98 -5.00
C ASN A 245 6.08 32.16 -3.87
N GLN A 246 4.98 32.65 -3.27
CA GLN A 246 4.27 31.93 -2.23
C GLN A 246 3.71 30.61 -2.77
N LEU A 247 2.99 30.63 -3.89
CA LEU A 247 2.41 29.43 -4.50
C LEU A 247 3.48 28.41 -4.91
N ALA A 248 4.59 28.87 -5.49
CA ALA A 248 5.71 28.00 -5.86
C ALA A 248 6.36 27.35 -4.62
N ALA A 249 6.55 28.11 -3.54
CA ALA A 249 7.11 27.59 -2.30
C ALA A 249 6.16 26.58 -1.63
N GLU A 250 4.87 26.88 -1.56
CA GLU A 250 3.85 25.97 -1.03
C GLU A 250 3.80 24.66 -1.82
N GLU A 251 3.88 24.73 -3.15
CA GLU A 251 3.88 23.53 -4.00
C GLU A 251 5.14 22.68 -3.80
N ILE A 252 6.32 23.32 -3.70
CA ILE A 252 7.59 22.62 -3.42
C ILE A 252 7.53 21.93 -2.07
N LEU A 253 7.08 22.62 -1.02
CA LEU A 253 6.93 22.06 0.32
C LEU A 253 5.95 20.90 0.33
N TYR A 254 4.79 21.05 -0.31
CA TYR A 254 3.80 20.00 -0.42
C TYR A 254 4.33 18.75 -1.13
N LYS A 255 5.03 18.92 -2.26
CA LYS A 255 5.67 17.80 -2.99
C LYS A 255 6.70 17.10 -2.12
N GLN A 256 7.52 17.85 -1.39
CA GLN A 256 8.54 17.29 -0.52
C GLN A 256 7.94 16.50 0.65
N LEU A 257 6.93 17.06 1.32
CA LEU A 257 6.21 16.36 2.39
C LEU A 257 5.52 15.10 1.88
N LYS A 258 4.99 15.14 0.65
CA LYS A 258 4.37 13.96 0.01
C LYS A 258 5.38 12.87 -0.32
N LEU A 259 6.64 13.22 -0.62
CA LEU A 259 7.70 12.22 -0.82
C LEU A 259 8.06 11.54 0.51
N TYR A 260 8.23 12.33 1.59
CA TYR A 260 8.61 11.81 2.90
C TYR A 260 7.50 11.09 3.66
N SER A 261 6.22 11.23 3.26
CA SER A 261 5.13 10.51 3.92
C SER A 261 5.29 8.98 3.84
N LYS A 262 5.96 8.48 2.79
CA LYS A 262 6.23 7.05 2.58
C LYS A 262 7.29 6.48 3.51
N ASP A 263 8.09 7.31 4.17
CA ASP A 263 9.16 6.83 5.06
C ASP A 263 8.58 6.08 6.28
N THR A 264 7.32 6.37 6.63
CA THR A 264 6.58 5.66 7.68
C THR A 264 6.35 4.17 7.36
N GLU A 265 6.24 3.80 6.09
CA GLU A 265 5.98 2.42 5.63
C GLU A 265 7.16 1.48 5.94
N CYS A 266 8.38 2.01 5.99
CA CYS A 266 9.59 1.21 6.27
C CYS A 266 9.49 0.51 7.64
N SER A 267 8.98 1.23 8.65
CA SER A 267 8.79 0.67 10.00
C SER A 267 7.77 -0.48 10.02
N ALA A 268 6.66 -0.33 9.29
CA ALA A 268 5.63 -1.35 9.14
C ALA A 268 6.17 -2.58 8.39
N ASN A 269 6.95 -2.37 7.34
CA ASN A 269 7.59 -3.46 6.59
C ASN A 269 8.60 -4.23 7.45
N LEU A 270 9.39 -3.54 8.28
CA LEU A 270 10.34 -4.19 9.19
C LEU A 270 9.62 -5.02 10.26
N ALA A 271 8.50 -4.53 10.80
CA ALA A 271 7.68 -5.31 11.73
C ALA A 271 7.11 -6.58 11.07
N ASN A 272 6.65 -6.47 9.82
CA ASN A 272 6.11 -7.59 9.04
C ASN A 272 7.19 -8.62 8.65
N PHE A 273 8.45 -8.21 8.53
CA PHE A 273 9.55 -9.08 8.12
C PHE A 273 9.69 -10.31 9.03
N LYS A 274 9.64 -10.13 10.35
CA LYS A 274 9.76 -11.24 11.31
C LYS A 274 8.64 -12.28 11.12
N THR A 275 7.40 -11.80 10.99
CA THR A 275 6.22 -12.65 10.79
C THR A 275 6.30 -13.40 9.46
N TYR A 276 6.69 -12.68 8.39
CA TYR A 276 6.85 -13.24 7.06
C TYR A 276 7.95 -14.30 7.00
N SER A 277 9.14 -14.03 7.55
CA SER A 277 10.24 -15.00 7.61
C SER A 277 9.85 -16.26 8.39
N GLY A 278 9.10 -16.13 9.48
CA GLY A 278 8.59 -17.28 10.23
C GLY A 278 7.67 -18.18 9.40
N GLN A 279 6.74 -17.58 8.65
CA GLN A 279 5.85 -18.32 7.75
C GLN A 279 6.62 -18.96 6.59
N LEU A 280 7.57 -18.23 6.00
CA LEU A 280 8.40 -18.71 4.90
C LEU A 280 9.23 -19.93 5.30
N ILE A 281 9.86 -19.92 6.49
CA ILE A 281 10.62 -21.07 7.01
C ILE A 281 9.70 -22.29 7.20
N SER A 282 8.48 -22.10 7.70
CA SER A 282 7.51 -23.19 7.84
C SER A 282 7.12 -23.79 6.48
N MET A 283 6.88 -22.95 5.47
CA MET A 283 6.57 -23.41 4.11
C MET A 283 7.78 -24.12 3.47
N TYR A 284 8.98 -23.55 3.64
CA TYR A 284 10.22 -24.13 3.14
C TYR A 284 10.48 -25.53 3.70
N ARG A 285 10.29 -25.74 5.01
CA ARG A 285 10.43 -27.07 5.62
C ARG A 285 9.50 -28.10 5.00
N ARG A 286 8.24 -27.72 4.73
CA ARG A 286 7.26 -28.61 4.07
C ARG A 286 7.68 -28.95 2.64
N ALA A 287 8.13 -27.94 1.88
CA ALA A 287 8.60 -28.11 0.52
C ALA A 287 9.84 -29.02 0.46
N TYR A 288 10.80 -28.81 1.36
CA TYR A 288 12.01 -29.62 1.45
C TYR A 288 11.70 -31.11 1.71
N ILE A 289 10.83 -31.41 2.67
CA ILE A 289 10.39 -32.79 2.94
C ILE A 289 9.74 -33.43 1.70
N GLN A 290 8.94 -32.66 0.97
CA GLN A 290 8.29 -33.15 -0.25
C GLN A 290 9.29 -33.41 -1.37
N GLU A 291 10.32 -32.57 -1.50
CA GLU A 291 11.41 -32.75 -2.46
C GLU A 291 12.21 -34.01 -2.15
N GLU A 292 12.60 -34.21 -0.90
CA GLU A 292 13.31 -35.42 -0.46
C GLU A 292 12.47 -36.68 -0.70
N ARG A 293 11.15 -36.62 -0.45
CA ARG A 293 10.22 -37.72 -0.80
C ARG A 293 10.19 -38.02 -2.30
N LYS A 294 10.25 -36.99 -3.15
CA LYS A 294 10.32 -37.17 -4.62
C LYS A 294 11.65 -37.80 -5.03
N LYS A 295 12.78 -37.40 -4.44
CA LYS A 295 14.09 -38.00 -4.70
C LYS A 295 14.11 -39.48 -4.34
N ILE A 296 13.59 -39.85 -3.16
CA ILE A 296 13.43 -41.26 -2.75
C ILE A 296 12.60 -42.03 -3.78
N HIS A 297 11.44 -41.49 -4.18
CA HIS A 297 10.57 -42.16 -5.14
C HIS A 297 11.26 -42.35 -6.50
N HIS A 298 11.93 -41.32 -6.99
CA HIS A 298 12.64 -41.37 -8.27
C HIS A 298 13.79 -42.38 -8.28
N GLN A 299 14.56 -42.47 -7.20
CA GLN A 299 15.65 -43.46 -7.11
C GLN A 299 15.12 -44.89 -7.07
N LEU A 300 14.05 -45.14 -6.32
CA LEU A 300 13.39 -46.45 -6.28
C LEU A 300 12.80 -46.83 -7.64
N GLU A 301 12.10 -45.91 -8.29
CA GLU A 301 11.54 -46.12 -9.63
C GLU A 301 12.64 -46.43 -10.66
N LYS A 302 13.73 -45.65 -10.65
CA LYS A 302 14.90 -45.91 -11.49
C LYS A 302 15.45 -47.31 -11.27
N LYS A 303 15.56 -47.75 -10.02
CA LYS A 303 16.11 -49.07 -9.66
C LYS A 303 15.18 -50.22 -10.02
N LEU A 304 13.88 -50.05 -9.83
CA LEU A 304 12.88 -51.02 -10.29
C LEU A 304 12.90 -51.16 -11.82
N ASN A 305 13.05 -50.05 -12.55
CA ASN A 305 13.20 -50.08 -14.01
C ASN A 305 14.51 -50.76 -14.44
N GLU A 306 15.63 -50.52 -13.75
CA GLU A 306 16.89 -51.24 -13.99
C GLU A 306 16.74 -52.76 -13.76
N MET A 307 16.09 -53.16 -12.67
CA MET A 307 15.81 -54.57 -12.36
C MET A 307 14.93 -55.23 -13.42
N HIS A 308 13.85 -54.56 -13.83
CA HIS A 308 12.94 -55.05 -14.85
C HIS A 308 13.64 -55.22 -16.19
N ASN A 309 14.42 -54.23 -16.62
CA ASN A 309 15.19 -54.31 -17.86
C ASN A 309 16.24 -55.43 -17.84
N ALA A 310 16.90 -55.63 -16.69
CA ALA A 310 17.84 -56.74 -16.52
C ALA A 310 17.12 -58.11 -16.56
N GLU A 311 15.93 -58.22 -15.98
CA GLU A 311 15.12 -59.45 -16.03
C GLU A 311 14.65 -59.76 -17.45
N VAL A 312 14.19 -58.77 -18.21
CA VAL A 312 13.79 -58.94 -19.61
C VAL A 312 14.98 -59.41 -20.46
N LYS A 313 16.15 -58.78 -20.30
CA LYS A 313 17.39 -59.20 -20.99
C LYS A 313 17.79 -60.63 -20.60
N TYR A 314 17.67 -60.97 -19.32
CA TYR A 314 17.94 -62.31 -18.82
C TYR A 314 17.01 -63.35 -19.48
N LYS A 315 15.70 -63.07 -19.52
CA LYS A 315 14.70 -63.93 -20.17
C LYS A 315 14.96 -64.13 -21.66
N GLN A 316 15.23 -63.05 -22.39
CA GLN A 316 15.57 -63.10 -23.82
C GLN A 316 16.85 -63.92 -24.07
N SER A 317 17.86 -63.71 -23.23
CA SER A 317 19.13 -64.42 -23.34
C SER A 317 18.97 -65.92 -23.04
N LEU A 318 18.13 -66.29 -22.08
CA LEU A 318 17.81 -67.70 -21.78
C LEU A 318 17.08 -68.36 -22.96
N GLN A 319 16.10 -67.67 -23.56
CA GLN A 319 15.40 -68.16 -24.74
C GLN A 319 16.36 -68.40 -25.91
N GLN A 320 17.29 -67.48 -26.15
CA GLN A 320 18.28 -67.62 -27.21
C GLN A 320 19.24 -68.80 -26.97
N ILE A 321 19.69 -69.02 -25.73
CA ILE A 321 20.51 -70.19 -25.37
C ILE A 321 19.76 -71.48 -25.64
N VAL A 322 18.50 -71.57 -25.22
CA VAL A 322 17.67 -72.77 -25.43
C VAL A 322 17.54 -73.06 -26.92
N VAL A 323 17.25 -72.04 -27.74
CA VAL A 323 17.15 -72.21 -29.20
C VAL A 323 18.48 -72.65 -29.82
N ASN A 324 19.59 -72.01 -29.46
CA ASN A 324 20.91 -72.35 -30.00
C ASN A 324 21.34 -73.78 -29.63
N GLU A 325 21.14 -74.20 -28.38
CA GLU A 325 21.44 -75.57 -27.96
C GLU A 325 20.52 -76.60 -28.64
N MET A 326 19.24 -76.28 -28.82
CA MET A 326 18.33 -77.14 -29.59
C MET A 326 18.77 -77.29 -31.04
N VAL A 327 19.19 -76.21 -31.69
CA VAL A 327 19.69 -76.23 -33.07
C VAL A 327 20.99 -77.04 -33.15
N ASN A 328 21.93 -76.86 -32.21
CA ASN A 328 23.18 -77.62 -32.17
C ASN A 328 22.94 -79.12 -32.00
N MET A 329 22.06 -79.51 -31.07
CA MET A 329 21.70 -80.92 -30.89
C MET A 329 20.95 -81.48 -32.11
N MET A 330 20.10 -80.68 -32.75
CA MET A 330 19.42 -81.07 -33.98
C MET A 330 20.44 -81.34 -35.09
N TYR A 331 21.42 -80.46 -35.31
CA TYR A 331 22.50 -80.68 -36.27
C TYR A 331 23.30 -81.94 -35.96
N GLN A 332 23.67 -82.16 -34.70
CA GLN A 332 24.38 -83.37 -34.28
C GLN A 332 23.56 -84.62 -34.56
N LYS A 333 22.26 -84.60 -34.24
CA LYS A 333 21.36 -85.74 -34.44
C LYS A 333 21.12 -86.05 -35.92
N VAL A 334 21.01 -85.02 -36.75
CA VAL A 334 20.92 -85.15 -38.21
C VAL A 334 22.19 -85.79 -38.78
N GLN A 335 23.37 -85.45 -38.26
CA GLN A 335 24.64 -86.04 -38.70
C GLN A 335 24.85 -87.48 -38.20
N SER A 336 24.43 -87.79 -36.98
CA SER A 336 24.71 -89.09 -36.34
C SER A 336 23.67 -90.16 -36.63
N ASP A 337 22.42 -89.79 -36.95
CA ASP A 337 21.30 -90.72 -37.13
C ASP A 337 20.79 -90.71 -38.58
N PRO A 338 21.20 -91.69 -39.42
CA PRO A 338 20.75 -91.80 -40.81
C PRO A 338 19.25 -92.02 -40.96
N GLN A 339 18.60 -92.60 -39.93
CA GLN A 339 17.17 -92.86 -39.91
C GLN A 339 16.39 -91.56 -39.67
N PHE A 340 16.92 -90.67 -38.84
CA PHE A 340 16.37 -89.33 -38.63
C PHE A 340 16.50 -88.46 -39.90
N TYR A 341 17.66 -88.48 -40.57
CA TYR A 341 17.87 -87.74 -41.82
C TYR A 341 16.95 -88.22 -42.96
N SER A 342 16.81 -89.54 -43.14
CA SER A 342 15.90 -90.11 -44.16
C SER A 342 14.43 -89.82 -43.86
N SER A 343 14.04 -89.75 -42.58
CA SER A 343 12.70 -89.34 -42.16
C SER A 343 12.41 -87.87 -42.48
N ILE A 344 13.35 -86.96 -42.23
CA ILE A 344 13.24 -85.54 -42.62
C ILE A 344 13.13 -85.37 -44.14
N LEU A 345 13.91 -86.16 -44.89
CA LEU A 345 13.91 -86.12 -46.35
C LEU A 345 12.58 -86.65 -46.92
N ASN A 346 12.03 -87.70 -46.31
CA ASN A 346 10.69 -88.21 -46.63
C ASN A 346 9.59 -87.20 -46.27
N ASP A 347 9.68 -86.53 -45.12
CA ASP A 347 8.73 -85.47 -44.73
C ASP A 347 8.77 -84.29 -45.70
N SER A 348 9.96 -83.93 -46.20
CA SER A 348 10.13 -82.91 -47.23
C SER A 348 9.49 -83.32 -48.56
N ILE A 349 9.66 -84.59 -48.97
CA ILE A 349 9.00 -85.15 -50.17
C ILE A 349 7.47 -85.19 -50.00
N ASN A 350 6.98 -85.56 -48.82
CA ASN A 350 5.55 -85.62 -48.51
C ASN A 350 4.91 -84.22 -48.46
N ASN A 351 5.62 -83.22 -47.93
CA ASN A 351 5.18 -81.82 -47.94
C ASN A 351 5.06 -81.25 -49.37
N ILE A 352 6.01 -81.56 -50.26
CA ILE A 352 5.92 -81.16 -51.69
C ILE A 352 4.73 -81.84 -52.37
N ARG A 353 4.37 -83.06 -51.95
CA ARG A 353 3.18 -83.80 -52.42
C ARG A 353 1.86 -83.33 -51.80
N GLY A 354 1.87 -82.30 -50.94
CA GLY A 354 0.68 -81.78 -50.28
C GLY A 354 0.17 -82.62 -49.09
N ILE A 355 0.92 -83.64 -48.66
CA ILE A 355 0.59 -84.49 -47.52
C ILE A 355 1.26 -83.91 -46.28
N THR A 356 0.55 -83.07 -45.53
CA THR A 356 1.03 -82.48 -44.27
C THR A 356 0.64 -83.36 -43.09
N GLN A 357 1.37 -84.46 -42.88
CA GLN A 357 1.28 -85.25 -41.65
C GLN A 357 2.59 -85.18 -40.86
N GLU A 358 2.44 -84.70 -39.62
CA GLU A 358 3.40 -84.59 -38.51
C GLU A 358 4.90 -84.61 -38.85
N ASP A 359 5.41 -83.43 -39.24
CA ASP A 359 6.84 -83.12 -39.42
C ASP A 359 7.70 -83.62 -38.24
N THR A 360 8.65 -84.50 -38.56
CA THR A 360 9.58 -85.13 -37.63
C THR A 360 10.47 -84.11 -36.91
N LEU A 361 10.80 -82.97 -37.54
CA LEU A 361 11.54 -81.87 -36.90
C LEU A 361 10.68 -81.18 -35.83
N ILE A 362 9.42 -80.86 -36.16
CA ILE A 362 8.49 -80.21 -35.22
C ILE A 362 8.22 -81.14 -34.03
N LYS A 363 8.05 -82.45 -34.27
CA LYS A 363 7.94 -83.46 -33.22
C LYS A 363 9.18 -83.52 -32.34
N HIS A 364 10.38 -83.52 -32.94
CA HIS A 364 11.63 -83.56 -32.19
C HIS A 364 11.79 -82.31 -31.32
N VAL A 365 11.54 -81.11 -31.86
CA VAL A 365 11.59 -79.84 -31.11
C VAL A 365 10.55 -79.81 -29.99
N LYS A 366 9.31 -80.26 -30.24
CA LYS A 366 8.27 -80.37 -29.21
C LYS A 366 8.68 -81.32 -28.08
N LYS A 367 9.33 -82.45 -28.41
CA LYS A 367 9.83 -83.42 -27.44
C LYS A 367 10.99 -82.83 -26.61
N GLU A 368 11.96 -82.16 -27.22
CA GLU A 368 13.05 -81.49 -26.48
C GLU A 368 12.52 -80.33 -25.61
N LEU A 369 11.55 -79.54 -26.10
CA LEU A 369 10.86 -78.54 -25.28
C LEU A 369 10.09 -79.16 -24.12
N SER A 370 9.49 -80.35 -24.30
CA SER A 370 8.84 -81.06 -23.19
C SER A 370 9.84 -81.51 -22.12
N PHE A 371 11.06 -81.91 -22.49
CA PHE A 371 12.12 -82.25 -21.55
C PHE A 371 12.63 -81.02 -20.78
N VAL A 372 12.74 -79.87 -21.45
CA VAL A 372 13.03 -78.58 -20.79
C VAL A 372 11.92 -78.18 -19.82
N LYS A 373 10.66 -78.34 -20.21
CA LYS A 373 9.49 -78.00 -19.37
C LYS A 373 9.39 -78.91 -18.14
N GLN A 374 9.76 -80.18 -18.26
CA GLN A 374 9.77 -81.16 -17.17
C GLN A 374 11.07 -81.13 -16.33
N LEU A 375 12.05 -80.31 -16.71
CA LEU A 375 13.35 -80.19 -16.02
C LEU A 375 14.06 -81.54 -15.85
N ASP A 376 14.04 -82.38 -16.89
CA ASP A 376 14.68 -83.69 -16.84
C ASP A 376 16.21 -83.56 -16.86
N LYS A 377 16.82 -83.68 -15.67
CA LYS A 377 18.26 -83.50 -15.44
C LYS A 377 19.13 -84.57 -16.11
N GLN A 378 18.54 -85.66 -16.63
CA GLN A 378 19.28 -86.68 -17.37
C GLN A 378 19.49 -86.32 -18.84
N ASN A 379 18.69 -85.42 -19.42
CA ASN A 379 18.87 -84.97 -20.79
C ASN A 379 20.04 -83.96 -20.89
N PRO A 380 21.03 -84.18 -21.79
CA PRO A 380 22.19 -83.29 -21.95
C PRO A 380 21.81 -81.84 -22.29
N LEU A 381 20.71 -81.60 -23.01
CA LEU A 381 20.22 -80.24 -23.30
C LEU A 381 19.83 -79.50 -22.03
N VAL A 382 19.04 -80.16 -21.18
CA VAL A 382 18.54 -79.57 -19.93
C VAL A 382 19.69 -79.31 -18.97
N LYS A 383 20.68 -80.20 -18.91
CA LYS A 383 21.88 -80.02 -18.08
C LYS A 383 22.72 -78.80 -18.52
N ASN A 384 22.92 -78.61 -19.83
CA ASN A 384 23.68 -77.48 -20.36
C ASN A 384 22.93 -76.15 -20.17
N VAL A 385 21.63 -76.13 -20.43
CA VAL A 385 20.78 -74.95 -20.19
C VAL A 385 20.72 -74.60 -18.70
N LEU A 386 20.63 -75.57 -17.80
CA LEU A 386 20.62 -75.35 -16.36
C LEU A 386 21.96 -74.81 -15.83
N ALA A 387 23.09 -75.31 -16.33
CA ALA A 387 24.41 -74.79 -15.96
C ALA A 387 24.58 -73.32 -16.36
N GLN A 388 24.13 -72.95 -17.57
CA GLN A 388 24.16 -71.55 -18.01
C GLN A 388 23.12 -70.67 -17.29
N TYR A 389 21.96 -71.23 -16.94
CA TYR A 389 20.93 -70.57 -16.14
C TYR A 389 21.46 -70.17 -14.76
N GLU A 390 22.10 -71.10 -14.02
CA GLU A 390 22.64 -70.83 -12.69
C GLU A 390 23.81 -69.83 -12.74
N LEU A 391 24.67 -69.89 -13.76
CA LEU A 391 25.76 -68.91 -13.93
C LEU A 391 25.21 -67.50 -14.16
N LYS A 392 24.22 -67.33 -15.04
CA LYS A 392 23.60 -66.03 -15.29
C LYS A 392 22.72 -65.54 -14.14
N LYS A 393 22.06 -66.45 -13.42
CA LYS A 393 21.31 -66.14 -12.19
C LYS A 393 22.24 -65.62 -11.11
N GLY A 394 23.42 -66.23 -10.94
CA GLY A 394 24.47 -65.71 -10.08
C GLY A 394 24.88 -64.29 -10.46
N GLY A 395 25.09 -64.03 -11.76
CA GLY A 395 25.39 -62.69 -12.28
C GLY A 395 24.27 -61.66 -12.01
N TYR A 396 23.01 -62.03 -12.17
CA TYR A 396 21.85 -61.15 -11.90
C TYR A 396 21.70 -60.84 -10.41
N VAL A 397 21.75 -61.84 -9.54
CA VAL A 397 21.65 -61.66 -8.08
C VAL A 397 22.81 -60.80 -7.57
N ASN A 398 24.01 -60.98 -8.12
CA ASN A 398 25.19 -60.21 -7.76
C ASN A 398 25.06 -58.71 -8.07
N GLN A 399 24.23 -58.31 -9.03
CA GLN A 399 24.04 -56.89 -9.39
C GLN A 399 23.13 -56.15 -8.42
N PHE A 400 22.24 -56.84 -7.71
CA PHE A 400 21.16 -56.22 -6.96
C PHE A 400 21.06 -56.64 -5.49
N VAL A 401 21.91 -57.57 -5.03
CA VAL A 401 21.93 -58.07 -3.64
C VAL A 401 23.30 -57.83 -3.00
N VAL A 402 23.34 -57.70 -1.66
CA VAL A 402 24.61 -57.62 -0.91
C VAL A 402 25.36 -58.95 -1.01
N HIS A 403 26.66 -58.89 -1.27
CA HIS A 403 27.49 -60.09 -1.25
C HIS A 403 27.76 -60.54 0.18
N LYS A 404 27.85 -61.86 0.40
CA LYS A 404 28.20 -62.41 1.72
C LYS A 404 29.55 -61.88 2.25
N GLU A 405 30.49 -61.60 1.36
CA GLU A 405 31.79 -61.01 1.71
C GLU A 405 31.66 -59.57 2.23
N GLU A 406 30.82 -58.74 1.61
CA GLU A 406 30.55 -57.37 2.04
C GLU A 406 29.84 -57.37 3.41
N ALA A 407 28.85 -58.25 3.59
CA ALA A 407 28.16 -58.42 4.87
C ALA A 407 29.10 -58.91 5.99
N ASN A 408 30.03 -59.83 5.68
CA ASN A 408 31.03 -60.31 6.64
C ASN A 408 32.03 -59.20 7.01
N LYS A 409 32.42 -58.32 6.07
CA LYS A 409 33.26 -57.16 6.36
C LYS A 409 32.56 -56.17 7.30
N VAL A 410 31.27 -55.89 7.07
CA VAL A 410 30.47 -55.05 7.97
C VAL A 410 30.35 -55.69 9.36
N ARG A 411 30.10 -57.01 9.44
CA ARG A 411 30.05 -57.75 10.72
C ARG A 411 31.39 -57.78 11.47
N ALA A 412 32.51 -57.88 10.76
CA ALA A 412 33.84 -57.82 11.35
C ALA A 412 34.17 -56.42 11.92
N ILE A 413 33.64 -55.36 11.31
CA ILE A 413 33.73 -53.99 11.84
C ILE A 413 32.83 -53.84 13.07
N ILE A 414 31.61 -54.40 13.03
CA ILE A 414 30.67 -54.40 14.16
C ILE A 414 31.25 -55.13 15.38
N SER A 415 31.88 -56.29 15.20
CA SER A 415 32.44 -57.08 16.30
C SER A 415 33.58 -56.36 17.04
N LYS A 416 34.32 -55.45 16.39
CA LYS A 416 35.34 -54.60 17.03
C LYS A 416 34.75 -53.42 17.81
N CYS A 417 33.60 -52.91 17.38
CA CYS A 417 33.12 -51.57 17.73
C CYS A 417 31.86 -51.58 18.60
N GLY A 418 31.04 -52.63 18.53
CA GLY A 418 29.82 -52.74 19.34
C GLY A 418 28.81 -51.60 19.14
N LEU A 419 28.83 -50.95 17.97
CA LEU A 419 28.05 -49.77 17.55
C LEU A 419 28.60 -48.38 17.98
N ASP A 420 29.72 -48.31 18.71
CA ASP A 420 30.34 -47.04 19.12
C ASP A 420 31.44 -46.57 18.15
N LEU A 421 31.06 -45.76 17.18
CA LEU A 421 31.90 -45.29 16.07
C LEU A 421 33.20 -44.59 16.48
N ASN A 422 33.31 -44.12 17.74
CA ASN A 422 34.51 -43.48 18.27
C ASN A 422 35.67 -44.46 18.52
N LYS A 423 35.40 -45.77 18.52
CA LYS A 423 36.41 -46.84 18.70
C LYS A 423 37.07 -47.29 17.39
N LEU A 424 36.63 -46.77 16.25
CA LEU A 424 37.14 -47.11 14.92
C LEU A 424 38.20 -46.11 14.46
N ASN A 425 39.22 -46.61 13.76
CA ASN A 425 40.21 -45.77 13.10
C ASN A 425 39.60 -45.03 11.89
N GLN A 426 40.20 -43.91 11.47
CA GLN A 426 39.74 -43.12 10.32
C GLN A 426 39.61 -43.95 9.03
N GLU A 427 40.55 -44.87 8.78
CA GLU A 427 40.52 -45.76 7.61
C GLU A 427 39.34 -46.76 7.67
N GLU A 428 39.09 -47.37 8.83
CA GLU A 428 37.98 -48.31 9.01
C GLU A 428 36.62 -47.59 8.92
N ARG A 429 36.55 -46.34 9.39
CA ARG A 429 35.36 -45.49 9.27
C ARG A 429 35.08 -45.09 7.82
N ASN A 430 36.13 -44.78 7.05
CA ASN A 430 36.01 -44.52 5.62
C ASN A 430 35.60 -45.76 4.83
N GLN A 431 36.13 -46.93 5.19
CA GLN A 431 35.70 -48.21 4.60
C GLN A 431 34.22 -48.50 4.89
N LEU A 432 33.75 -48.23 6.11
CA LEU A 432 32.33 -48.37 6.47
C LEU A 432 31.44 -47.42 5.68
N LEU A 433 31.87 -46.16 5.49
CA LEU A 433 31.17 -45.18 4.66
C LEU A 433 31.09 -45.62 3.19
N GLN A 434 32.19 -46.12 2.63
CA GLN A 434 32.20 -46.65 1.26
C GLN A 434 31.25 -47.84 1.11
N LEU A 435 31.23 -48.75 2.08
CA LEU A 435 30.29 -49.89 2.10
C LEU A 435 28.84 -49.43 2.25
N TYR A 436 28.57 -48.42 3.09
CA TYR A 436 27.25 -47.81 3.25
C TYR A 436 26.73 -47.25 1.93
N VAL A 437 27.54 -46.42 1.26
CA VAL A 437 27.20 -45.80 -0.04
C VAL A 437 26.98 -46.89 -1.09
N ALA A 438 27.91 -47.84 -1.21
CA ALA A 438 27.86 -48.88 -2.23
C ALA A 438 26.64 -49.79 -2.07
N ILE A 439 26.33 -50.22 -0.84
CA ILE A 439 25.19 -51.09 -0.56
C ILE A 439 23.87 -50.34 -0.78
N ASN A 440 23.72 -49.14 -0.22
CA ASN A 440 22.47 -48.38 -0.39
C ASN A 440 22.20 -48.01 -1.85
N ASN A 441 23.23 -47.62 -2.62
CA ASN A 441 23.10 -47.36 -4.04
C ASN A 441 22.78 -48.61 -4.86
N ARG A 442 23.26 -49.80 -4.46
CA ARG A 442 22.93 -51.06 -5.13
C ARG A 442 21.46 -51.43 -4.93
N PHE A 443 20.94 -51.26 -3.72
CA PHE A 443 19.52 -51.50 -3.40
C PHE A 443 18.58 -50.39 -3.90
N GLY A 444 19.11 -49.20 -4.14
CA GLY A 444 18.29 -48.04 -4.52
C GLY A 444 17.74 -47.23 -3.35
N PHE A 445 18.29 -47.41 -2.14
CA PHE A 445 17.97 -46.55 -1.02
C PHE A 445 18.64 -45.19 -1.21
N TYR A 446 17.83 -44.14 -1.12
CA TYR A 446 18.32 -42.77 -1.16
C TYR A 446 18.95 -42.40 0.18
N THR A 447 20.22 -42.00 0.14
CA THR A 447 20.95 -41.45 1.28
C THR A 447 21.21 -39.99 1.01
N ASN A 448 20.72 -39.12 1.90
CA ASN A 448 21.03 -37.70 1.82
C ASN A 448 22.39 -37.48 2.50
N GLU A 449 23.41 -37.25 1.67
CA GLU A 449 24.80 -37.10 2.11
C GLU A 449 25.28 -35.64 2.03
N GLU A 450 24.41 -34.71 1.63
CA GLU A 450 24.76 -33.30 1.54
C GLU A 450 24.97 -32.71 2.93
N GLU A 451 26.23 -32.37 3.23
CA GLU A 451 26.56 -31.60 4.41
C GLU A 451 26.02 -30.19 4.24
N LEU A 452 25.29 -29.70 5.25
CA LEU A 452 24.87 -28.31 5.25
C LEU A 452 26.09 -27.38 5.27
N PRO A 453 26.20 -26.41 4.34
CA PRO A 453 27.33 -25.51 4.28
C PRO A 453 27.35 -24.57 5.49
N LEU A 454 28.56 -24.15 5.87
CA LEU A 454 28.76 -23.16 6.93
C LEU A 454 28.30 -21.78 6.44
N VAL A 455 27.68 -21.03 7.35
CA VAL A 455 27.22 -19.66 7.09
C VAL A 455 28.36 -18.67 7.33
N VAL A 456 28.61 -17.80 6.34
CA VAL A 456 29.60 -16.73 6.43
C VAL A 456 28.94 -15.48 7.02
N PRO A 457 29.46 -14.90 8.11
CA PRO A 457 28.92 -13.67 8.68
C PRO A 457 29.14 -12.50 7.71
N ARG A 458 28.18 -11.56 7.69
CA ARG A 458 28.22 -10.39 6.81
C ARG A 458 28.88 -9.19 7.48
N ASP A 459 28.83 -9.12 8.80
CA ASP A 459 29.24 -8.00 9.63
C ASP A 459 29.61 -8.47 11.04
N GLU A 460 30.30 -7.63 11.82
CA GLU A 460 30.78 -8.00 13.16
C GLU A 460 29.63 -8.36 14.13
N HIS A 461 28.46 -7.74 13.98
CA HIS A 461 27.30 -8.04 14.81
C HIS A 461 26.66 -9.39 14.47
N SER A 462 26.73 -9.83 13.21
CA SER A 462 26.26 -11.17 12.81
C SER A 462 27.25 -12.29 13.14
N GLY A 463 28.52 -11.97 13.42
CA GLY A 463 29.56 -12.94 13.75
C GLY A 463 29.17 -13.94 14.84
N ARG A 464 28.70 -13.45 16.00
CA ARG A 464 28.32 -14.32 17.13
C ARG A 464 27.15 -15.25 16.79
N ALA A 465 26.16 -14.75 16.04
CA ALA A 465 25.02 -15.54 15.63
C ALA A 465 25.41 -16.61 14.60
N ALA A 466 26.27 -16.25 13.63
CA ALA A 466 26.82 -17.18 12.65
C ALA A 466 27.66 -18.27 13.31
N ASP A 467 28.52 -17.93 14.28
CA ASP A 467 29.33 -18.91 15.01
C ASP A 467 28.47 -19.90 15.80
N SER A 468 27.43 -19.42 16.48
CA SER A 468 26.49 -20.29 17.20
C SER A 468 25.74 -21.21 16.25
N LEU A 469 25.31 -20.70 15.08
CA LEU A 469 24.64 -21.49 14.05
C LEU A 469 25.58 -22.54 13.45
N ASN A 470 26.80 -22.15 13.11
CA ASN A 470 27.81 -23.04 12.53
C ASN A 470 28.19 -24.17 13.47
N ARG A 471 28.29 -23.91 14.78
CA ARG A 471 28.46 -24.98 15.79
C ARG A 471 27.28 -25.94 15.80
N ALA A 472 26.05 -25.43 15.78
CA ALA A 472 24.85 -26.26 15.74
C ALA A 472 24.75 -27.09 14.44
N VAL A 473 25.12 -26.51 13.29
CA VAL A 473 25.17 -27.21 11.99
C VAL A 473 26.23 -28.30 12.00
N ALA A 474 27.45 -28.01 12.49
CA ALA A 474 28.51 -29.00 12.60
C ALA A 474 28.12 -30.17 13.51
N GLU A 475 27.49 -29.88 14.66
CA GLU A 475 26.99 -30.91 15.56
C GLU A 475 25.86 -31.73 14.94
N ALA A 476 24.89 -31.09 14.26
CA ALA A 476 23.80 -31.79 13.58
C ALA A 476 24.32 -32.70 12.45
N ASN A 477 25.26 -32.21 11.62
CA ASN A 477 25.90 -33.00 10.58
C ASN A 477 26.64 -34.22 11.16
N ARG A 478 27.32 -34.06 12.31
CA ARG A 478 27.99 -35.17 13.00
C ARG A 478 26.98 -36.19 13.53
N GLN A 479 25.97 -35.73 14.27
CA GLN A 479 24.94 -36.60 14.85
C GLN A 479 24.15 -37.36 13.76
N ALA A 480 23.84 -36.71 12.64
CA ALA A 480 23.15 -37.34 11.52
C ALA A 480 23.98 -38.50 10.95
N ARG A 481 25.26 -38.26 10.62
CA ARG A 481 26.16 -39.31 10.11
C ARG A 481 26.31 -40.48 11.06
N GLU A 482 26.46 -40.20 12.36
CA GLU A 482 26.58 -41.26 13.37
C GLU A 482 25.31 -42.11 13.45
N ARG A 483 24.12 -41.48 13.44
CA ARG A 483 22.84 -42.19 13.43
C ARG A 483 22.64 -43.03 12.17
N HIS A 484 22.98 -42.50 10.99
CA HIS A 484 22.86 -43.24 9.73
C HIS A 484 23.76 -44.48 9.73
N LEU A 485 25.02 -44.34 10.13
CA LEU A 485 25.97 -45.45 10.22
C LEU A 485 25.58 -46.47 11.30
N GLN A 486 25.08 -46.01 12.46
CA GLN A 486 24.56 -46.91 13.50
C GLN A 486 23.33 -47.68 13.03
N ALA A 487 22.38 -47.03 12.36
CA ALA A 487 21.21 -47.69 11.80
C ALA A 487 21.61 -48.72 10.73
N PHE A 488 22.58 -48.39 9.89
CA PHE A 488 23.15 -49.32 8.91
C PHE A 488 23.79 -50.52 9.61
N MET A 489 24.67 -50.32 10.60
CA MET A 489 25.30 -51.41 11.34
C MET A 489 24.27 -52.33 12.03
N ARG A 490 23.21 -51.75 12.62
CA ARG A 490 22.12 -52.53 13.23
C ARG A 490 21.39 -53.44 12.23
N ALA A 491 21.30 -53.06 10.97
CA ALA A 491 20.67 -53.89 9.95
C ALA A 491 21.48 -55.14 9.56
N PHE A 492 22.78 -55.19 9.92
CA PHE A 492 23.70 -56.30 9.61
C PHE A 492 24.12 -57.15 10.83
N GLN A 493 23.68 -56.76 12.03
CA GLN A 493 23.71 -57.62 13.22
C GLN A 493 22.82 -58.84 12.97
#